data_AF-A0AAD5R0H6-F1
#
_entry.id   AF-A0AAD5R0H6-F1
#
_cell.length_a   1.000
_cell.length_b   1.000
_cell.length_c   1.000
_cell.angle_alpha   90.00
_cell.angle_beta   90.00
_cell.angle_gamma   90.00
#
_symmetry.space_group_name_H-M   'P 1'
#
loop_
_entity.id
_entity.type
_entity.pdbx_description
1 polymer ?
#
loop_
_entity_poly.entity_id
_entity_poly.type
_entity_poly.pdbx_seq_one_letter_code
_entity_poly.pdbx_strand_id
1 'polypeptide(L)'
;MCKPPSVLVYTGGQNELYTRIRESLARLIPSDRYTVFHLLPEAMKKQPWMEPTAACLVIADTEELDDQSWANIQMYFNQAGKIIFVCQNRLLANLTHCDSSKKQANMIRMAFGSRDTISMGKDFEHFLKKSLKTLSKHGEINTKFHSKDFAGAMSYSVVLSKVKDMPLFLYMENSAHQASAIFSDATSEQLLSPGSKILPEALSRVGVEVVECTPPALTRAVMMASEDSIIENMMGVRYGEEIGQTSKLFLRKTERVIEQGMPEVSEKLLPVEVLSRNVESPDIGSNFSSYFARLQTRPLGHVIVYVPVATTTVDVNERYHCLDNRWTTINL
;
A
#
# COMPACT_ATOMS: atom_id res chain seq x y z
N MET A 1 12.20 10.66 14.12
CA MET A 1 11.98 9.40 13.39
C MET A 1 11.53 9.76 11.98
N CYS A 2 12.15 9.20 10.94
CA CYS A 2 11.70 9.42 9.56
C CYS A 2 10.50 8.50 9.30
N LYS A 3 9.43 9.00 8.67
CA LYS A 3 8.26 8.18 8.31
C LYS A 3 8.74 7.04 7.39
N PRO A 4 8.35 5.78 7.67
CA PRO A 4 8.76 4.65 6.84
C PRO A 4 8.29 4.86 5.39
N PRO A 5 9.08 4.41 4.39
CA PRO A 5 8.69 4.53 3.00
C PRO A 5 7.32 3.89 2.72
N SER A 6 6.58 4.47 1.78
CA SER A 6 5.20 4.09 1.48
C SER A 6 5.08 3.51 0.08
N VAL A 7 4.38 2.38 -0.03
CA VAL A 7 3.87 1.81 -1.28
C VAL A 7 2.43 2.29 -1.45
N LEU A 8 2.20 3.11 -2.47
CA LEU A 8 0.88 3.63 -2.82
C LEU A 8 0.22 2.66 -3.82
N VAL A 9 -1.04 2.31 -3.60
CA VAL A 9 -1.80 1.41 -4.48
C VAL A 9 -3.02 2.14 -5.01
N TYR A 10 -3.13 2.29 -6.32
CA TYR A 10 -4.27 2.87 -7.01
C TYR A 10 -5.07 1.77 -7.75
N THR A 11 -6.36 1.65 -7.43
CA THR A 11 -7.27 0.63 -8.00
C THR A 11 -8.52 1.24 -8.62
N GLY A 12 -8.51 2.53 -8.98
CA GLY A 12 -9.71 3.21 -9.47
C GLY A 12 -10.82 3.34 -8.42
N GLY A 13 -10.47 3.26 -7.13
CA GLY A 13 -11.45 3.28 -6.03
C GLY A 13 -12.06 1.90 -5.71
N GLN A 14 -11.62 0.83 -6.38
CA GLN A 14 -12.09 -0.53 -6.11
C GLN A 14 -11.48 -1.07 -4.79
N ASN A 15 -12.24 -0.98 -3.70
CA ASN A 15 -11.79 -1.40 -2.36
C ASN A 15 -11.47 -2.89 -2.27
N GLU A 16 -12.26 -3.77 -2.91
CA GLU A 16 -12.02 -5.21 -2.89
C GLU A 16 -10.69 -5.57 -3.57
N LEU A 17 -10.41 -4.95 -4.72
CA LEU A 17 -9.13 -5.11 -5.42
C LEU A 17 -7.97 -4.60 -4.58
N TYR A 18 -8.12 -3.43 -3.94
CA TYR A 18 -7.12 -2.91 -3.02
C TYR A 18 -6.83 -3.87 -1.87
N THR A 19 -7.85 -4.43 -1.23
CA THR A 19 -7.69 -5.40 -0.14
C THR A 19 -6.87 -6.60 -0.58
N ARG A 20 -7.17 -7.19 -1.75
CA ARG A 20 -6.42 -8.34 -2.28
C ARG A 20 -4.97 -8.00 -2.60
N ILE A 21 -4.71 -6.82 -3.17
CA ILE A 21 -3.33 -6.34 -3.44
C ILE A 21 -2.59 -6.11 -2.13
N ARG A 22 -3.23 -5.46 -1.15
CA ARG A 22 -2.66 -5.19 0.18
C ARG A 22 -2.27 -6.49 0.89
N GLU A 23 -3.13 -7.50 0.87
CA GLU A 23 -2.82 -8.82 1.44
C GLU A 23 -1.63 -9.49 0.76
N SER A 24 -1.52 -9.33 -0.57
CA SER A 24 -0.37 -9.84 -1.32
C SER A 24 0.90 -9.08 -0.95
N LEU A 25 0.85 -7.76 -0.85
CA LEU A 25 1.97 -6.93 -0.40
C LEU A 25 2.39 -7.27 1.03
N ALA A 26 1.46 -7.50 1.96
CA ALA A 26 1.77 -7.86 3.35
C ALA A 26 2.55 -9.18 3.49
N ARG A 27 2.54 -10.03 2.46
CA ARG A 27 3.35 -11.26 2.37
C ARG A 27 4.67 -11.07 1.63
N LEU A 28 4.89 -9.92 1.01
CA LEU A 28 6.03 -9.64 0.14
C LEU A 28 6.92 -8.50 0.63
N ILE A 29 6.41 -7.60 1.46
CA ILE A 29 7.16 -6.47 2.00
C ILE A 29 7.01 -6.43 3.54
N PRO A 30 8.10 -6.22 4.29
CA PRO A 30 8.03 -6.14 5.75
C PRO A 30 7.27 -4.91 6.23
N SER A 31 6.31 -5.09 7.15
CA SER A 31 5.46 -4.02 7.68
C SER A 31 6.18 -3.03 8.60
N ASP A 32 7.35 -3.41 9.13
CA ASP A 32 8.25 -2.55 9.90
C ASP A 32 9.09 -1.63 8.99
N ARG A 33 9.17 -1.92 7.69
CA ARG A 33 9.96 -1.15 6.72
C ARG A 33 9.11 -0.35 5.75
N TYR A 34 7.96 -0.87 5.37
CA TYR A 34 7.07 -0.24 4.39
C TYR A 34 5.67 -0.07 4.93
N THR A 35 5.06 1.06 4.58
CA THR A 35 3.63 1.30 4.78
C THR A 35 2.89 1.14 3.45
N VAL A 36 1.67 0.60 3.46
CA VAL A 36 0.84 0.44 2.25
C VAL A 36 -0.40 1.31 2.36
N PHE A 37 -0.67 2.14 1.36
CA PHE A 37 -1.83 3.03 1.34
C PHE A 37 -2.66 2.88 0.07
N HIS A 38 -3.99 2.93 0.22
CA HIS A 38 -4.92 3.07 -0.90
C HIS A 38 -4.90 4.52 -1.38
N LEU A 39 -4.40 4.77 -2.59
CA LEU A 39 -4.47 6.06 -3.24
C LEU A 39 -5.83 6.19 -3.94
N LEU A 40 -6.72 7.00 -3.37
CA LEU A 40 -8.06 7.23 -3.91
C LEU A 40 -8.03 8.08 -5.20
N PRO A 41 -9.04 7.98 -6.09
CA PRO A 41 -9.14 8.78 -7.31
C PRO A 41 -9.00 10.29 -7.09
N GLU A 42 -9.60 10.82 -6.03
CA GLU A 42 -9.54 12.24 -5.68
C GLU A 42 -8.13 12.65 -5.28
N ALA A 43 -7.43 11.78 -4.55
CA ALA A 43 -6.05 11.98 -4.13
C ALA A 43 -5.09 11.87 -5.32
N MET A 44 -5.28 10.94 -6.25
CA MET A 44 -4.46 10.85 -7.48
C MET A 44 -4.40 12.20 -8.22
N LYS A 45 -5.52 12.95 -8.23
CA LYS A 45 -5.65 14.25 -8.88
C LYS A 45 -5.08 15.41 -8.04
N LYS A 46 -5.13 15.31 -6.71
CA LYS A 46 -4.85 16.42 -5.77
C LYS A 46 -3.61 16.15 -4.93
N GLN A 47 -2.69 17.11 -4.91
CA GLN A 47 -1.51 17.04 -4.06
C GLN A 47 -1.84 17.12 -2.56
N PRO A 48 -0.98 16.58 -1.68
CA PRO A 48 0.29 15.88 -1.97
C PRO A 48 0.23 14.37 -1.66
N TRP A 49 0.32 13.52 -2.69
CA TRP A 49 0.68 12.09 -2.53
C TRP A 49 2.10 11.77 -2.98
N MET A 50 2.71 12.65 -3.78
CA MET A 50 4.10 12.56 -4.26
C MET A 50 5.08 13.04 -3.18
N GLU A 51 5.04 12.41 -2.01
CA GLU A 51 5.96 12.69 -0.92
C GLU A 51 7.31 11.99 -1.16
N PRO A 52 8.44 12.52 -0.65
CA PRO A 52 9.75 11.84 -0.74
C PRO A 52 9.77 10.44 -0.13
N THR A 53 8.82 10.13 0.77
CA THR A 53 8.66 8.80 1.36
C THR A 53 7.95 7.81 0.43
N ALA A 54 7.35 8.24 -0.69
CA ALA A 54 6.68 7.34 -1.63
C ALA A 54 7.71 6.48 -2.37
N ALA A 55 7.91 5.25 -1.90
CA ALA A 55 8.86 4.29 -2.45
C ALA A 55 8.44 3.74 -3.80
N CYS A 56 7.13 3.52 -3.99
CA CYS A 56 6.58 2.97 -5.22
C CYS A 56 5.09 3.28 -5.35
N LEU A 57 4.64 3.50 -6.58
CA LEU A 57 3.24 3.60 -6.96
C LEU A 57 2.84 2.35 -7.77
N VAL A 58 1.90 1.56 -7.24
CA VAL A 58 1.29 0.42 -7.90
C VAL A 58 -0.06 0.84 -8.48
N ILE A 59 -0.25 0.68 -9.78
CA ILE A 59 -1.45 1.03 -10.53
C ILE A 59 -2.08 -0.26 -11.07
N ALA A 60 -3.24 -0.63 -10.53
CA ALA A 60 -3.98 -1.83 -10.91
C ALA A 60 -5.26 -1.53 -11.71
N ASP A 61 -5.57 -0.24 -11.92
CA ASP A 61 -6.62 0.22 -12.81
C ASP A 61 -6.15 1.50 -13.52
N THR A 62 -6.52 1.65 -14.79
CA THR A 62 -6.21 2.84 -15.60
C THR A 62 -7.44 3.43 -16.30
N GLU A 63 -8.64 2.85 -16.13
CA GLU A 63 -9.84 3.25 -16.88
C GLU A 63 -10.28 4.68 -16.53
N GLU A 64 -10.16 5.08 -15.27
CA GLU A 64 -10.60 6.39 -14.77
C GLU A 64 -9.48 7.46 -14.70
N LEU A 65 -8.27 7.16 -15.18
CA LEU A 65 -7.16 8.11 -15.16
C LEU A 65 -7.36 9.20 -16.24
N ASP A 66 -7.66 10.42 -15.78
CA ASP A 66 -7.75 11.63 -16.60
C ASP A 66 -6.38 12.28 -16.87
N ASP A 67 -6.36 13.29 -17.74
CA ASP A 67 -5.14 13.99 -18.14
C ASP A 67 -4.37 14.57 -16.94
N GLN A 68 -5.08 15.03 -15.90
CA GLN A 68 -4.46 15.55 -14.69
C GLN A 68 -3.78 14.45 -13.88
N SER A 69 -4.44 13.30 -13.74
CA SER A 69 -3.88 12.12 -13.06
C SER A 69 -2.62 11.64 -13.78
N TRP A 70 -2.65 11.57 -15.11
CA TRP A 70 -1.48 11.25 -15.93
C TRP A 70 -0.34 12.26 -15.74
N ALA A 71 -0.63 13.56 -15.72
CA ALA A 71 0.36 14.60 -15.47
C ALA A 71 1.03 14.44 -14.09
N ASN A 72 0.26 14.11 -13.06
CA ASN A 72 0.81 13.85 -11.73
C ASN A 72 1.68 12.59 -11.70
N ILE A 73 1.25 11.49 -12.33
CA ILE A 73 2.04 10.25 -12.45
C ILE A 73 3.37 10.53 -13.18
N GLN A 74 3.35 11.34 -14.25
CA GLN A 74 4.58 11.72 -14.95
C GLN A 74 5.48 12.59 -14.09
N MET A 75 4.92 13.54 -13.36
CA MET A 75 5.71 14.38 -12.45
C MET A 75 6.40 13.53 -11.39
N TYR A 76 5.71 12.54 -10.81
CA TYR A 76 6.30 11.58 -9.90
C TYR A 76 7.46 10.82 -10.55
N PHE A 77 7.27 10.29 -11.76
CA PHE A 77 8.34 9.60 -12.50
C PHE A 77 9.56 10.50 -12.75
N ASN A 78 9.34 11.75 -13.16
CA ASN A 78 10.43 12.71 -13.40
C ASN A 78 11.19 13.09 -12.12
N GLN A 79 10.61 12.84 -10.95
CA GLN A 79 11.20 13.07 -9.62
C GLN A 79 11.75 11.78 -8.99
N ALA A 80 12.35 10.90 -9.80
CA ALA A 80 12.89 9.60 -9.37
C ALA A 80 11.84 8.57 -8.93
N GLY A 81 10.57 8.80 -9.24
CA GLY A 81 9.48 7.91 -8.88
C GLY A 81 9.59 6.51 -9.47
N LYS A 82 9.05 5.54 -8.73
CA LYS A 82 9.01 4.11 -9.09
C LYS A 82 7.57 3.69 -9.33
N ILE A 83 7.27 3.14 -10.50
CA ILE A 83 5.88 2.87 -10.89
C ILE A 83 5.73 1.42 -11.38
N ILE A 84 4.69 0.74 -10.94
CA ILE A 84 4.32 -0.60 -11.41
C ILE A 84 2.88 -0.57 -11.90
N PHE A 85 2.66 -0.79 -13.18
CA PHE A 85 1.35 -1.00 -13.79
C PHE A 85 1.08 -2.50 -13.91
N VAL A 86 0.15 -2.98 -13.09
CA VAL A 86 -0.31 -4.38 -13.00
C VAL A 86 -1.82 -4.41 -13.11
N CYS A 87 -2.29 -3.99 -14.28
CA CYS A 87 -3.67 -4.03 -14.73
C CYS A 87 -3.72 -4.79 -16.05
N GLN A 88 -4.86 -5.39 -16.43
CA GLN A 88 -5.08 -5.84 -17.80
C GLN A 88 -4.91 -4.64 -18.71
N ASN A 89 -3.71 -4.52 -19.25
CA ASN A 89 -3.28 -3.25 -19.72
C ASN A 89 -3.85 -3.06 -21.12
N ARG A 90 -5.01 -2.40 -21.20
CA ARG A 90 -5.53 -1.90 -22.47
C ARG A 90 -4.48 -1.04 -23.17
N LEU A 91 -3.47 -0.47 -22.51
CA LEU A 91 -2.36 0.25 -23.13
C LEU A 91 -1.41 -0.69 -23.92
N LEU A 92 -1.12 -1.90 -23.41
CA LEU A 92 -0.37 -2.94 -24.15
C LEU A 92 -1.24 -3.64 -25.20
N ALA A 93 -2.53 -3.85 -24.90
CA ALA A 93 -3.50 -4.34 -25.89
C ALA A 93 -3.73 -3.30 -27.02
N ASN A 94 -3.72 -2.00 -26.72
CA ASN A 94 -3.83 -0.90 -27.69
C ASN A 94 -2.54 -0.66 -28.47
N LEU A 95 -1.37 -1.04 -27.93
CA LEU A 95 -0.13 -1.14 -28.69
C LEU A 95 -0.23 -2.21 -29.80
N THR A 96 -1.08 -3.23 -29.61
CA THR A 96 -1.37 -4.27 -30.62
C THR A 96 -2.61 -4.01 -31.49
N HIS A 97 -3.57 -3.15 -31.10
CA HIS A 97 -4.89 -3.09 -31.76
C HIS A 97 -5.61 -1.72 -31.97
N CYS A 98 -5.16 -0.53 -31.54
CA CYS A 98 -6.08 0.65 -31.48
C CYS A 98 -5.73 1.91 -32.31
N ASP A 99 -6.79 2.55 -32.85
CA ASP A 99 -6.86 3.62 -33.86
C ASP A 99 -6.62 5.07 -33.36
N SER A 100 -6.14 5.28 -32.12
CA SER A 100 -6.01 6.63 -31.51
C SER A 100 -4.57 7.04 -31.23
N SER A 101 -3.97 7.77 -32.18
CA SER A 101 -2.57 8.23 -32.14
C SER A 101 -2.24 9.22 -31.00
N LYS A 102 -3.23 9.98 -30.48
CA LYS A 102 -3.00 11.01 -29.43
C LYS A 102 -2.69 10.43 -28.05
N LYS A 103 -3.41 9.39 -27.60
CA LYS A 103 -3.15 8.75 -26.29
C LYS A 103 -1.81 8.00 -26.28
N GLN A 104 -1.47 7.35 -27.39
CA GLN A 104 -0.18 6.68 -27.58
C GLN A 104 0.98 7.68 -27.59
N ALA A 105 0.84 8.79 -28.32
CA ALA A 105 1.83 9.86 -28.35
C ALA A 105 2.00 10.56 -26.99
N ASN A 106 0.92 10.78 -26.24
CA ASN A 106 1.01 11.35 -24.90
C ASN A 106 1.75 10.41 -23.95
N MET A 107 1.44 9.12 -23.92
CA MET A 107 2.08 8.16 -23.01
C MET A 107 3.55 7.87 -23.36
N ILE A 108 3.87 7.78 -24.66
CA ILE A 108 5.26 7.75 -25.14
C ILE A 108 5.95 9.05 -24.71
N ARG A 109 5.34 10.23 -24.93
CA ARG A 109 5.89 11.50 -24.41
C ARG A 109 6.04 11.52 -22.88
N MET A 110 5.11 10.91 -22.13
CA MET A 110 5.17 10.81 -20.68
C MET A 110 6.39 10.01 -20.25
N ALA A 111 6.65 8.91 -20.95
CA ALA A 111 7.69 7.96 -20.59
C ALA A 111 9.10 8.37 -21.07
N PHE A 112 9.20 9.31 -22.03
CA PHE A 112 10.49 9.75 -22.61
C PHE A 112 10.89 11.21 -22.34
N GLY A 113 10.02 12.06 -21.78
CA GLY A 113 10.38 13.39 -21.27
C GLY A 113 10.83 14.44 -22.32
N SER A 114 10.21 15.63 -22.25
CA SER A 114 10.62 16.89 -22.91
C SER A 114 10.43 17.01 -24.44
N ARG A 115 10.18 18.26 -24.88
CA ARG A 115 9.70 18.73 -26.20
C ARG A 115 10.63 18.48 -27.40
N ASP A 116 11.89 18.10 -27.17
CA ASP A 116 12.90 17.96 -28.23
C ASP A 116 12.96 16.54 -28.85
N THR A 117 12.07 15.63 -28.43
CA THR A 117 12.15 14.17 -28.66
C THR A 117 11.31 13.66 -29.84
N ILE A 118 11.04 14.47 -30.87
CA ILE A 118 10.24 14.02 -32.03
C ILE A 118 10.95 12.87 -32.78
N SER A 119 12.30 12.87 -32.88
CA SER A 119 13.05 11.75 -33.49
C SER A 119 13.10 10.52 -32.59
N MET A 120 13.35 10.70 -31.28
CA MET A 120 13.37 9.59 -30.32
C MET A 120 12.02 8.89 -30.22
N GLY A 121 10.91 9.65 -30.29
CA GLY A 121 9.57 9.08 -30.36
C GLY A 121 9.39 8.18 -31.59
N LYS A 122 9.95 8.55 -32.75
CA LYS A 122 9.88 7.74 -33.98
C LYS A 122 10.73 6.48 -33.90
N ASP A 123 11.95 6.56 -33.40
CA ASP A 123 12.84 5.40 -33.27
C ASP A 123 12.29 4.40 -32.26
N PHE A 124 11.74 4.90 -31.15
CA PHE A 124 11.08 4.07 -30.16
C PHE A 124 9.77 3.45 -30.70
N GLU A 125 8.95 4.22 -31.42
CA GLU A 125 7.75 3.71 -32.09
C GLU A 125 8.12 2.61 -33.09
N HIS A 126 9.21 2.79 -33.85
CA HIS A 126 9.71 1.76 -34.76
C HIS A 126 10.17 0.51 -34.00
N PHE A 127 10.91 0.67 -32.90
CA PHE A 127 11.31 -0.41 -32.01
C PHE A 127 10.10 -1.20 -31.49
N LEU A 128 9.06 -0.52 -31.00
CA LEU A 128 7.83 -1.16 -30.54
C LEU A 128 7.13 -1.91 -31.66
N LYS A 129 6.90 -1.28 -32.82
CA LYS A 129 6.27 -1.93 -33.98
C LYS A 129 7.01 -3.19 -34.42
N LYS A 130 8.34 -3.13 -34.48
CA LYS A 130 9.18 -4.28 -34.83
C LYS A 130 9.06 -5.38 -33.79
N SER A 131 9.17 -5.01 -32.52
CA SER A 131 9.12 -5.95 -31.39
C SER A 131 7.77 -6.66 -31.31
N LEU A 132 6.65 -5.93 -31.45
CA LEU A 132 5.31 -6.52 -31.43
C LEU A 132 5.04 -7.44 -32.64
N LYS A 133 5.60 -7.14 -33.82
CA LYS A 133 5.56 -8.05 -34.98
C LYS A 133 6.35 -9.34 -34.74
N THR A 134 7.48 -9.27 -34.05
CA THR A 134 8.23 -10.47 -33.65
C THR A 134 7.44 -11.28 -32.63
N LEU A 135 6.84 -10.60 -31.64
CA LEU A 135 6.02 -11.22 -30.61
C LEU A 135 4.83 -11.98 -31.18
N SER A 136 4.11 -11.41 -32.16
CA SER A 136 2.96 -12.08 -32.78
C SER A 136 3.35 -13.31 -33.61
N LYS A 137 4.58 -13.38 -34.11
CA LYS A 137 5.10 -14.52 -34.88
C LYS A 137 5.65 -15.64 -34.01
N HIS A 138 6.36 -15.30 -32.94
CA HIS A 138 7.12 -16.26 -32.14
C HIS A 138 6.50 -16.56 -30.77
N GLY A 139 5.57 -15.72 -30.29
CA GLY A 139 4.94 -15.87 -28.97
C GLY A 139 5.83 -15.45 -27.80
N GLU A 140 7.09 -15.10 -28.06
CA GLU A 140 8.08 -14.68 -27.07
C GLU A 140 8.94 -13.53 -27.61
N ILE A 141 9.51 -12.74 -26.70
CA ILE A 141 10.41 -11.65 -27.03
C ILE A 141 11.30 -11.28 -25.84
N ASN A 142 12.51 -10.81 -26.12
CA ASN A 142 13.36 -10.12 -25.15
C ASN A 142 14.25 -9.12 -25.90
N THR A 143 13.76 -7.89 -26.08
CA THR A 143 14.44 -6.84 -26.83
C THR A 143 14.67 -5.61 -25.96
N LYS A 144 15.78 -4.92 -26.20
CA LYS A 144 16.15 -3.71 -25.48
C LYS A 144 16.31 -2.53 -26.44
N PHE A 145 15.76 -1.39 -26.05
CA PHE A 145 15.95 -0.09 -26.66
C PHE A 145 16.73 0.80 -25.71
N HIS A 146 17.61 1.63 -26.26
CA HIS A 146 18.36 2.62 -25.51
C HIS A 146 18.23 3.96 -26.20
N SER A 147 18.19 5.00 -25.38
CA SER A 147 18.20 6.38 -25.82
C SER A 147 19.29 7.13 -25.07
N LYS A 148 19.96 8.02 -25.80
CA LYS A 148 21.01 8.89 -25.28
C LYS A 148 20.41 10.24 -24.88
N ASP A 149 20.95 10.85 -23.84
CA ASP A 149 20.71 12.26 -23.52
C ASP A 149 21.52 13.20 -24.40
N PHE A 150 21.33 14.51 -24.20
CA PHE A 150 22.09 15.58 -24.84
C PHE A 150 23.60 15.53 -24.53
N ALA A 151 24.00 14.90 -23.42
CA ALA A 151 25.40 14.70 -23.06
C ALA A 151 26.02 13.46 -23.73
N GLY A 152 25.24 12.71 -24.52
CA GLY A 152 25.69 11.51 -25.22
C GLY A 152 25.76 10.25 -24.34
N ALA A 153 25.36 10.35 -23.06
CA ALA A 153 25.27 9.22 -22.14
C ALA A 153 23.92 8.50 -22.29
N MET A 154 23.87 7.19 -21.99
CA MET A 154 22.62 6.43 -21.99
C MET A 154 21.76 6.86 -20.80
N SER A 155 20.79 7.72 -21.03
CA SER A 155 19.89 8.21 -19.99
C SER A 155 18.60 7.40 -19.87
N TYR A 156 18.21 6.70 -20.94
CA TYR A 156 16.97 5.92 -20.97
C TYR A 156 17.18 4.53 -21.54
N SER A 157 16.51 3.54 -20.94
CA SER A 157 16.39 2.21 -21.55
C SER A 157 14.99 1.64 -21.40
N VAL A 158 14.57 0.87 -22.39
CA VAL A 158 13.32 0.12 -22.39
C VAL A 158 13.61 -1.33 -22.72
N VAL A 159 13.14 -2.24 -21.90
CA VAL A 159 13.21 -3.68 -22.13
C VAL A 159 11.80 -4.21 -22.34
N LEU A 160 11.54 -4.82 -23.49
CA LEU A 160 10.30 -5.52 -23.77
C LEU A 160 10.56 -7.03 -23.68
N SER A 161 9.91 -7.70 -22.74
CA SER A 161 10.10 -9.14 -22.50
C SER A 161 8.77 -9.87 -22.36
N LYS A 162 8.59 -10.98 -23.08
CA LYS A 162 7.51 -11.95 -22.91
C LYS A 162 8.08 -13.34 -23.03
N VAL A 163 7.84 -14.16 -22.02
CA VAL A 163 8.02 -15.62 -22.11
C VAL A 163 6.68 -16.22 -22.52
N LYS A 164 6.72 -17.33 -23.26
CA LYS A 164 5.50 -18.05 -23.67
C LYS A 164 4.59 -18.31 -22.46
N ASP A 165 3.30 -18.05 -22.63
CA ASP A 165 2.25 -18.21 -21.61
C ASP A 165 2.41 -17.33 -20.34
N MET A 166 3.37 -16.39 -20.33
CA MET A 166 3.57 -15.40 -19.28
C MET A 166 3.13 -13.99 -19.73
N PRO A 167 2.86 -13.08 -18.79
CA PRO A 167 2.60 -11.68 -19.12
C PRO A 167 3.74 -11.02 -19.91
N LEU A 168 3.38 -10.13 -20.83
CA LEU A 168 4.28 -9.19 -21.45
C LEU A 168 4.70 -8.14 -20.41
N PHE A 169 5.99 -7.87 -20.32
CA PHE A 169 6.56 -6.81 -19.50
C PHE A 169 7.27 -5.79 -20.38
N LEU A 170 7.06 -4.52 -20.07
CA LEU A 170 7.81 -3.40 -20.58
C LEU A 170 8.44 -2.70 -19.37
N TYR A 171 9.74 -2.88 -19.17
CA TYR A 171 10.51 -2.21 -18.13
C TYR A 171 11.15 -0.96 -18.72
N MET A 172 10.93 0.18 -18.07
CA MET A 172 11.52 1.46 -18.41
C MET A 172 12.41 1.94 -17.27
N GLU A 173 13.55 2.49 -17.64
CA GLU A 173 14.49 3.06 -16.70
C GLU A 173 15.01 4.39 -17.24
N ASN A 174 15.02 5.39 -16.37
CA ASN A 174 15.70 6.65 -16.57
C ASN A 174 16.86 6.72 -15.57
N SER A 175 18.08 6.43 -16.04
CA SER A 175 19.28 6.41 -15.20
C SER A 175 19.65 7.81 -14.69
N ALA A 176 19.35 8.87 -15.46
CA ALA A 176 19.65 10.25 -15.08
C ALA A 176 18.80 10.74 -13.90
N HIS A 177 17.56 10.27 -13.79
CA HIS A 177 16.65 10.59 -12.68
C HIS A 177 16.46 9.44 -11.70
N GLN A 178 17.18 8.33 -11.84
CA GLN A 178 16.96 7.11 -11.04
C GLN A 178 15.48 6.66 -11.01
N ALA A 179 14.72 6.95 -12.06
CA ALA A 179 13.31 6.59 -12.15
C ALA A 179 13.13 5.27 -12.88
N SER A 180 12.09 4.51 -12.54
CA SER A 180 11.76 3.28 -13.27
C SER A 180 10.28 2.99 -13.27
N ALA A 181 9.80 2.45 -14.39
CA ALA A 181 8.40 2.07 -14.56
C ALA A 181 8.30 0.67 -15.16
N ILE A 182 7.38 -0.14 -14.65
CA ILE A 182 7.05 -1.45 -15.22
C ILE A 182 5.63 -1.41 -15.74
N PHE A 183 5.43 -1.87 -16.96
CA PHE A 183 4.11 -2.12 -17.52
C PHE A 183 3.96 -3.60 -17.78
N SER A 184 2.88 -4.20 -17.28
CA SER A 184 2.53 -5.58 -17.58
C SER A 184 1.16 -5.66 -18.23
N ASP A 185 0.91 -6.66 -19.10
CA ASP A 185 -0.45 -7.02 -19.55
C ASP A 185 -1.14 -8.00 -18.58
N ALA A 186 -0.52 -8.31 -17.44
CA ALA A 186 -1.05 -9.19 -16.42
C ALA A 186 -2.41 -8.72 -15.89
N THR A 187 -3.34 -9.66 -15.75
CA THR A 187 -4.62 -9.40 -15.08
C THR A 187 -4.43 -9.31 -13.56
N SER A 188 -5.38 -8.70 -12.86
CA SER A 188 -5.43 -8.72 -11.39
C SER A 188 -5.45 -10.15 -10.85
N GLU A 189 -6.13 -11.08 -11.53
CA GLU A 189 -6.17 -12.50 -11.19
C GLU A 189 -4.81 -13.17 -11.35
N GLN A 190 -4.08 -12.88 -12.43
CA GLN A 190 -2.71 -13.38 -12.62
C GLN A 190 -1.75 -12.80 -11.58
N LEU A 191 -1.85 -11.50 -11.32
CA LEU A 191 -1.07 -10.80 -10.31
C LEU A 191 -1.26 -11.43 -8.92
N LEU A 192 -2.51 -11.73 -8.56
CA LEU A 192 -2.91 -12.16 -7.23
C LEU A 192 -3.01 -13.69 -7.09
N SER A 193 -2.68 -14.43 -8.16
CA SER A 193 -2.71 -15.89 -8.13
C SER A 193 -1.70 -16.45 -7.11
N PRO A 194 -2.05 -17.53 -6.39
CA PRO A 194 -1.11 -18.17 -5.47
C PRO A 194 0.19 -18.57 -6.19
N GLY A 195 1.34 -18.19 -5.63
CA GLY A 195 2.65 -18.45 -6.23
C GLY A 195 3.03 -17.55 -7.41
N SER A 196 2.21 -16.53 -7.73
CA SER A 196 2.54 -15.54 -8.76
C SER A 196 3.84 -14.82 -8.44
N LYS A 197 4.75 -14.78 -9.42
CA LYS A 197 6.01 -14.02 -9.32
C LYS A 197 5.92 -12.61 -9.92
N ILE A 198 4.78 -12.24 -10.49
CA ILE A 198 4.61 -10.98 -11.23
C ILE A 198 4.86 -9.77 -10.32
N LEU A 199 4.13 -9.69 -9.20
CA LEU A 199 4.27 -8.60 -8.23
C LEU A 199 5.65 -8.56 -7.56
N PRO A 200 6.18 -9.67 -6.99
CA PRO A 200 7.49 -9.63 -6.33
C PRO A 200 8.65 -9.34 -7.29
N GLU A 201 8.63 -9.85 -8.51
CA GLU A 201 9.65 -9.52 -9.51
C GLU A 201 9.57 -8.05 -9.92
N ALA A 202 8.35 -7.51 -10.08
CA ALA A 202 8.16 -6.10 -10.41
C ALA A 202 8.65 -5.17 -9.28
N LEU A 203 8.30 -5.47 -8.03
CA LEU A 203 8.76 -4.74 -6.84
C LEU A 203 10.29 -4.74 -6.74
N SER A 204 10.90 -5.92 -6.82
CA SER A 204 12.37 -6.06 -6.77
C SER A 204 13.05 -5.26 -7.87
N ARG A 205 12.48 -5.28 -9.08
CA ARG A 205 13.06 -4.63 -10.26
C ARG A 205 12.96 -3.11 -10.22
N VAL A 206 12.00 -2.53 -9.51
CA VAL A 206 11.95 -1.07 -9.27
C VAL A 206 12.70 -0.64 -8.01
N GLY A 207 13.29 -1.58 -7.27
CA GLY A 207 14.11 -1.33 -6.08
C GLY A 207 13.36 -1.37 -4.75
N VAL A 208 12.15 -1.93 -4.70
CA VAL A 208 11.48 -2.26 -3.44
C VAL A 208 12.04 -3.58 -2.92
N GLU A 209 12.44 -3.63 -1.66
CA GLU A 209 12.95 -4.86 -1.05
C GLU A 209 11.80 -5.83 -0.82
N VAL A 210 11.91 -7.00 -1.46
CA VAL A 210 10.94 -8.09 -1.33
C VAL A 210 11.49 -9.16 -0.42
N VAL A 211 10.71 -9.49 0.60
CA VAL A 211 10.99 -10.56 1.55
C VAL A 211 9.70 -11.32 1.75
N GLU A 212 9.75 -12.65 1.72
CA GLU A 212 8.59 -13.47 2.05
C GLU A 212 8.27 -13.26 3.53
N CYS A 213 7.10 -12.68 3.80
CA CYS A 213 6.65 -12.29 5.13
C CYS A 213 5.42 -13.09 5.53
N THR A 214 5.36 -13.45 6.81
CA THR A 214 4.12 -13.91 7.43
C THR A 214 3.46 -12.70 8.09
N PRO A 215 2.25 -12.29 7.67
CA PRO A 215 1.55 -11.19 8.34
C PRO A 215 1.44 -11.49 9.84
N PRO A 216 1.70 -10.51 10.72
CA PRO A 216 1.61 -10.73 12.15
C PRO A 216 0.16 -11.08 12.53
N ALA A 217 -0.01 -12.03 13.44
CA ALA A 217 -1.33 -12.37 13.97
C ALA A 217 -1.90 -11.16 14.73
N LEU A 218 -3.21 -10.93 14.60
CA LEU A 218 -3.90 -9.94 15.42
C LEU A 218 -3.68 -10.25 16.90
N THR A 219 -3.63 -9.21 17.72
CA THR A 219 -3.43 -9.35 19.17
C THR A 219 -4.58 -8.75 19.94
N ARG A 220 -4.85 -9.28 21.14
CA ARG A 220 -5.73 -8.62 22.11
C ARG A 220 -5.27 -7.20 22.42
N ALA A 221 -6.22 -6.36 22.80
CA ALA A 221 -5.95 -5.05 23.34
C ALA A 221 -5.74 -5.10 24.85
N VAL A 222 -5.08 -4.08 25.36
CA VAL A 222 -5.01 -3.79 26.79
C VAL A 222 -5.56 -2.39 27.04
N MET A 223 -6.40 -2.25 28.06
CA MET A 223 -6.99 -1.00 28.47
C MET A 223 -6.58 -0.67 29.91
N MET A 224 -6.16 0.58 30.13
CA MET A 224 -5.85 1.10 31.46
C MET A 224 -6.33 2.55 31.55
N ALA A 225 -6.76 2.96 32.74
CA ALA A 225 -7.14 4.33 33.01
C ALA A 225 -6.25 4.97 34.08
N SER A 226 -6.27 6.31 34.11
CA SER A 226 -5.62 7.08 35.16
C SER A 226 -6.22 6.80 36.54
N GLU A 227 -7.47 6.37 36.62
CA GLU A 227 -8.12 5.82 37.81
C GLU A 227 -9.07 4.70 37.39
N ASP A 228 -9.07 3.57 38.10
CA ASP A 228 -9.90 2.39 37.74
C ASP A 228 -11.40 2.75 37.68
N SER A 229 -11.83 3.66 38.55
CA SER A 229 -13.20 4.19 38.63
C SER A 229 -13.68 4.83 37.32
N ILE A 230 -12.77 5.33 36.47
CA ILE A 230 -13.12 5.93 35.18
C ILE A 230 -13.75 4.86 34.28
N ILE A 231 -13.12 3.68 34.20
CA ILE A 231 -13.62 2.57 33.37
C ILE A 231 -14.91 2.00 33.95
N GLU A 232 -14.98 1.88 35.27
CA GLU A 232 -16.17 1.35 35.96
C GLU A 232 -17.41 2.23 35.78
N ASN A 233 -17.21 3.55 35.63
CA ASN A 233 -18.30 4.51 35.42
C ASN A 233 -18.53 4.86 33.93
N MET A 234 -17.81 4.24 32.99
CA MET A 234 -18.03 4.47 31.56
C MET A 234 -19.34 3.84 31.10
N MET A 235 -20.20 4.64 30.45
CA MET A 235 -21.41 4.11 29.85
C MET A 235 -21.08 3.08 28.76
N GLY A 236 -21.86 1.99 28.73
CA GLY A 236 -21.73 0.94 27.73
C GLY A 236 -20.66 -0.12 28.05
N VAL A 237 -19.81 0.09 29.05
CA VAL A 237 -18.82 -0.92 29.48
C VAL A 237 -19.53 -2.08 30.16
N ARG A 238 -19.28 -3.29 29.65
CA ARG A 238 -19.80 -4.53 30.19
C ARG A 238 -18.71 -5.60 30.15
N TYR A 239 -18.60 -6.39 31.21
CA TYR A 239 -17.52 -7.36 31.35
C TYR A 239 -18.01 -8.77 31.03
N GLY A 240 -17.18 -9.54 30.31
CA GLY A 240 -17.46 -10.95 30.02
C GLY A 240 -18.51 -11.19 28.94
N GLU A 241 -18.88 -10.17 28.18
CA GLU A 241 -19.81 -10.27 27.05
C GLU A 241 -19.34 -9.47 25.85
N GLU A 242 -19.87 -9.81 24.67
CA GLU A 242 -19.58 -9.08 23.44
C GLU A 242 -20.45 -7.83 23.31
N ILE A 243 -19.83 -6.71 22.97
CA ILE A 243 -20.46 -5.38 22.88
C ILE A 243 -20.25 -4.82 21.48
N GLY A 244 -21.28 -4.25 20.87
CA GLY A 244 -21.24 -3.71 19.51
C GLY A 244 -22.04 -4.56 18.53
N GLN A 245 -22.29 -4.02 17.33
CA GLN A 245 -23.11 -4.68 16.30
C GLN A 245 -22.24 -5.46 15.32
N THR A 246 -21.53 -4.75 14.44
CA THR A 246 -20.72 -5.32 13.35
C THR A 246 -19.32 -5.70 13.81
N SER A 247 -18.66 -4.81 14.55
CA SER A 247 -17.35 -5.03 15.15
C SER A 247 -17.50 -5.01 16.67
N LYS A 248 -17.12 -6.11 17.31
CA LYS A 248 -17.40 -6.36 18.72
C LYS A 248 -16.18 -6.14 19.61
N LEU A 249 -16.44 -5.64 20.82
CA LEU A 249 -15.51 -5.59 21.93
C LEU A 249 -15.86 -6.66 22.96
N PHE A 250 -14.84 -7.22 23.61
CA PHE A 250 -15.03 -8.07 24.78
C PHE A 250 -14.09 -7.60 25.88
N LEU A 251 -14.62 -7.07 26.98
CA LEU A 251 -13.81 -6.55 28.08
C LEU A 251 -13.75 -7.57 29.23
N ARG A 252 -12.55 -7.77 29.79
CA ARG A 252 -12.36 -8.61 30.99
C ARG A 252 -11.26 -8.04 31.87
N LYS A 253 -11.52 -7.91 33.16
CA LYS A 253 -10.51 -7.53 34.16
C LYS A 253 -9.44 -8.63 34.26
N THR A 254 -8.18 -8.25 34.40
CA THR A 254 -7.03 -9.18 34.49
C THR A 254 -7.21 -10.30 35.52
N GLU A 255 -7.80 -10.00 36.69
CA GLU A 255 -8.12 -10.98 37.74
C GLU A 255 -8.95 -12.16 37.21
N ARG A 256 -9.85 -11.90 36.26
CA ARG A 256 -10.74 -12.90 35.65
C ARG A 256 -10.14 -13.57 34.41
N VAL A 257 -9.10 -12.98 33.81
CA VAL A 257 -8.41 -13.58 32.65
C VAL A 257 -7.73 -14.89 33.04
N ILE A 258 -7.13 -14.95 34.23
CA ILE A 258 -6.47 -16.16 34.75
C ILE A 258 -7.49 -17.29 34.95
N GLU A 259 -8.67 -16.97 35.46
CA GLU A 259 -9.72 -17.95 35.79
C GLU A 259 -10.51 -18.42 34.56
N GLN A 260 -10.84 -17.51 33.65
CA GLN A 260 -11.85 -17.71 32.61
C GLN A 260 -11.29 -17.59 31.19
N GLY A 261 -9.99 -17.30 31.05
CA GLY A 261 -9.32 -17.09 29.77
C GLY A 261 -9.73 -15.79 29.07
N MET A 262 -9.42 -15.71 27.77
CA MET A 262 -9.88 -14.66 26.86
C MET A 262 -10.35 -15.32 25.55
N PRO A 263 -11.37 -14.77 24.88
CA PRO A 263 -11.76 -15.26 23.56
C PRO A 263 -10.64 -15.01 22.54
N GLU A 264 -10.65 -15.77 21.44
CA GLU A 264 -9.72 -15.55 20.34
C GLU A 264 -9.98 -14.22 19.65
N VAL A 265 -8.89 -13.54 19.28
CA VAL A 265 -8.95 -12.29 18.52
C VAL A 265 -9.27 -12.58 17.06
N SER A 266 -10.13 -11.74 16.48
CA SER A 266 -10.46 -11.81 15.06
C SER A 266 -10.77 -10.42 14.51
N GLU A 267 -10.95 -10.34 13.19
CA GLU A 267 -11.40 -9.10 12.55
C GLU A 267 -12.75 -8.61 13.09
N LYS A 268 -13.60 -9.50 13.63
CA LYS A 268 -14.92 -9.15 14.15
C LYS A 268 -14.96 -8.96 15.66
N LEU A 269 -13.97 -9.47 16.40
CA LEU A 269 -13.94 -9.43 17.86
C LEU A 269 -12.57 -8.94 18.34
N LEU A 270 -12.56 -7.83 19.09
CA LEU A 270 -11.38 -7.36 19.80
C LEU A 270 -11.52 -7.68 21.30
N PRO A 271 -10.81 -8.71 21.81
CA PRO A 271 -10.69 -8.94 23.23
C PRO A 271 -9.83 -7.84 23.86
N VAL A 272 -10.28 -7.28 24.97
CA VAL A 272 -9.64 -6.20 25.71
C VAL A 272 -9.43 -6.66 27.15
N GLU A 273 -8.17 -6.79 27.54
CA GLU A 273 -7.81 -7.01 28.93
C GLU A 273 -7.76 -5.67 29.67
N VAL A 274 -8.52 -5.54 30.75
CA VAL A 274 -8.61 -4.31 31.55
C VAL A 274 -7.69 -4.46 32.76
N LEU A 275 -6.60 -3.67 32.76
CA LEU A 275 -5.63 -3.63 33.85
C LEU A 275 -6.06 -2.61 34.91
N SER A 276 -5.86 -2.97 36.18
CA SER A 276 -5.86 -1.99 37.28
C SER A 276 -4.59 -1.16 37.23
N ARG A 277 -4.68 0.11 37.61
CA ARG A 277 -3.54 1.05 37.68
C ARG A 277 -2.34 0.52 38.47
N ASN A 278 -2.58 -0.34 39.46
CA ASN A 278 -1.55 -0.84 40.37
C ASN A 278 -0.85 -2.11 39.84
N VAL A 279 -1.24 -2.62 38.67
CA VAL A 279 -0.65 -3.83 38.08
C VAL A 279 0.40 -3.41 37.05
N GLU A 280 1.67 -3.75 37.32
CA GLU A 280 2.71 -3.69 36.30
C GLU A 280 2.52 -4.86 35.34
N SER A 281 2.29 -4.55 34.05
CA SER A 281 2.29 -5.56 33.00
C SER A 281 3.69 -5.63 32.38
N PRO A 282 4.43 -6.74 32.54
CA PRO A 282 5.80 -6.86 32.04
C PRO A 282 5.87 -6.91 30.49
N ASP A 283 4.78 -7.24 29.82
CA ASP A 283 4.74 -7.47 28.37
C ASP A 283 4.46 -6.20 27.55
N ILE A 284 3.98 -5.14 28.21
CA ILE A 284 3.68 -3.87 27.56
C ILE A 284 4.85 -2.97 27.85
N GLY A 285 5.80 -2.85 26.91
CA GLY A 285 7.01 -2.02 27.02
C GLY A 285 6.78 -0.51 27.22
N SER A 286 5.56 -0.10 27.60
CA SER A 286 5.12 1.26 27.87
C SER A 286 4.87 1.44 29.37
N ASN A 287 5.60 2.36 29.99
CA ASN A 287 5.37 2.75 31.38
C ASN A 287 4.14 3.67 31.47
N PHE A 288 2.93 3.07 31.52
CA PHE A 288 1.67 3.82 31.63
C PHE A 288 1.62 4.72 32.86
N SER A 289 2.25 4.31 33.97
CA SER A 289 2.39 5.14 35.17
C SER A 289 3.10 6.46 34.87
N SER A 290 4.16 6.43 34.06
CA SER A 290 4.87 7.63 33.59
C SER A 290 4.04 8.47 32.63
N TYR A 291 3.22 7.85 31.79
CA TYR A 291 2.30 8.56 30.90
C TYR A 291 1.28 9.37 31.71
N PHE A 292 0.55 8.72 32.63
CA PHE A 292 -0.49 9.40 33.41
C PHE A 292 0.09 10.45 34.36
N ALA A 293 1.30 10.25 34.90
CA ALA A 293 1.99 11.25 35.72
C ALA A 293 2.38 12.53 34.94
N ARG A 294 2.50 12.45 33.61
CA ARG A 294 2.87 13.56 32.73
C ARG A 294 1.69 14.12 31.93
N LEU A 295 0.50 13.55 32.08
CA LEU A 295 -0.69 13.96 31.35
C LEU A 295 -1.12 15.36 31.82
N GLN A 296 -1.16 16.32 30.88
CA GLN A 296 -1.53 17.72 31.16
C GLN A 296 -2.94 18.08 30.68
N THR A 297 -3.55 17.23 29.85
CA THR A 297 -4.91 17.42 29.34
C THR A 297 -5.93 17.14 30.42
N ARG A 298 -7.01 17.94 30.46
CA ARG A 298 -8.09 17.77 31.45
C ARG A 298 -9.14 16.71 31.07
N PRO A 299 -9.58 16.59 29.80
CA PRO A 299 -10.60 15.59 29.44
C PRO A 299 -10.05 14.40 28.63
N LEU A 300 -8.86 14.52 28.05
CA LEU A 300 -8.31 13.55 27.10
C LEU A 300 -7.14 12.77 27.71
N GLY A 301 -6.92 11.55 27.20
CA GLY A 301 -5.79 10.71 27.60
C GLY A 301 -5.96 10.01 28.95
N HIS A 302 -7.09 10.16 29.65
CA HIS A 302 -7.30 9.49 30.94
C HIS A 302 -7.65 8.00 30.83
N VAL A 303 -7.90 7.50 29.63
CA VAL A 303 -8.05 6.08 29.30
C VAL A 303 -7.19 5.80 28.07
N ILE A 304 -6.34 4.79 28.18
CA ILE A 304 -5.48 4.33 27.09
C ILE A 304 -5.94 2.94 26.67
N VAL A 305 -6.05 2.77 25.36
CA VAL A 305 -6.16 1.45 24.72
C VAL A 305 -4.90 1.23 23.91
N TYR A 306 -4.19 0.15 24.23
CA TYR A 306 -3.01 -0.31 23.52
C TYR A 306 -3.31 -1.61 22.78
N VAL A 307 -3.05 -1.64 21.46
CA VAL A 307 -3.26 -2.82 20.62
C VAL A 307 -1.99 -3.05 19.80
N PRO A 308 -1.15 -4.06 20.14
CA PRO A 308 0.13 -4.28 19.44
C PRO A 308 -0.01 -4.54 17.94
N VAL A 309 -0.97 -5.40 17.56
CA VAL A 309 -1.24 -5.75 16.16
C VAL A 309 -2.75 -5.67 15.92
N ALA A 310 -3.14 -4.74 15.05
CA ALA A 310 -4.52 -4.49 14.64
C ALA A 310 -4.62 -4.35 13.11
N THR A 311 -5.84 -4.44 12.58
CA THR A 311 -6.10 -4.25 11.14
C THR A 311 -5.85 -2.80 10.70
N THR A 312 -6.49 -1.84 11.35
CA THR A 312 -6.23 -0.39 11.25
C THR A 312 -6.60 0.31 12.56
N THR A 313 -6.06 1.51 12.81
CA THR A 313 -6.48 2.34 13.96
C THR A 313 -7.93 2.82 13.82
N VAL A 314 -8.45 2.95 12.60
CA VAL A 314 -9.85 3.30 12.34
C VAL A 314 -10.77 2.17 12.79
N ASP A 315 -10.46 0.93 12.41
CA ASP A 315 -11.24 -0.26 12.78
C ASP A 315 -11.26 -0.48 14.30
N VAL A 316 -10.16 -0.13 14.99
CA VAL A 316 -10.11 -0.15 16.45
C VAL A 316 -11.03 0.93 17.02
N ASN A 317 -10.93 2.17 16.54
CA ASN A 317 -11.76 3.28 17.02
C ASN A 317 -13.26 3.05 16.81
N GLU A 318 -13.64 2.49 15.66
CA GLU A 318 -15.04 2.19 15.36
C GLU A 318 -15.68 1.24 16.37
N ARG A 319 -14.90 0.28 16.90
CA ARG A 319 -15.37 -0.65 17.93
C ARG A 319 -15.74 0.05 19.24
N TYR A 320 -15.04 1.14 19.55
CA TYR A 320 -15.26 1.88 20.79
C TYR A 320 -16.42 2.87 20.71
N HIS A 321 -17.02 3.15 19.54
CA HIS A 321 -18.19 4.04 19.44
C HIS A 321 -19.39 3.64 20.32
N CYS A 322 -19.45 2.39 20.76
CA CYS A 322 -20.47 1.91 21.69
C CYS A 322 -20.22 2.31 23.17
N LEU A 323 -19.06 2.89 23.47
CA LEU A 323 -18.65 3.39 24.79
C LEU A 323 -18.67 4.94 24.82
N ASP A 324 -18.62 5.55 26.01
CA ASP A 324 -18.54 7.01 26.21
C ASP A 324 -17.19 7.63 25.76
N ASN A 325 -17.21 8.70 24.93
CA ASN A 325 -16.12 9.28 24.09
C ASN A 325 -14.84 9.81 24.81
N ARG A 326 -14.32 9.14 25.83
CA ARG A 326 -13.18 9.60 26.67
C ARG A 326 -11.95 8.69 26.61
N TRP A 327 -11.63 8.10 25.47
CA TRP A 327 -10.42 7.28 25.28
C TRP A 327 -9.42 7.88 24.29
N THR A 328 -8.17 7.43 24.40
CA THR A 328 -7.11 7.68 23.43
C THR A 328 -6.51 6.35 23.00
N THR A 329 -6.60 6.04 21.72
CA THR A 329 -6.01 4.83 21.13
C THR A 329 -4.56 5.10 20.79
N ILE A 330 -3.65 4.27 21.32
CA ILE A 330 -2.23 4.32 20.97
C ILE A 330 -1.92 3.04 20.20
N ASN A 331 -1.61 3.21 18.92
CA ASN A 331 -1.07 2.18 18.03
C ASN A 331 0.37 2.62 17.75
N LEU A 332 1.37 1.92 18.29
CA LEU A 332 2.78 2.26 18.11
C LEU A 332 3.37 1.45 16.96
#